data_AF-A0A947A150-F1
#
_entry.id   AF-A0A947A150-F1
#
_cell.length_a   1.000
_cell.length_b   1.000
_cell.length_c   1.000
_cell.angle_alpha   90.00
_cell.angle_beta   90.00
_cell.angle_gamma   90.00
#
_symmetry.space_group_name_H-M   'P 1'
#
loop_
_entity.id
_entity.type
_entity.pdbx_description
1 polymer ?
#
loop_
_entity_poly.entity_id
_entity_poly.type
_entity_poly.pdbx_seq_one_letter_code
_entity_poly.pdbx_strand_id
1 'polypeptide(L)'
;MALYQEQSLKFYNSMSGEKEVFTPINEGNVGMYVCGPTVYSNVHLGNCRTFISFDLVFRYLKHLGYKVRYVRNITDAGHLENDADSGEDRISKKARLEQIEPMEVV
;
A
#
# COMPACT_ATOMS: atom_id res chain seq x y z
N MET A 1 20.61 -18.73 -11.79
CA MET A 1 20.15 -17.61 -12.63
C MET A 1 18.93 -16.99 -11.99
N ALA A 2 18.68 -15.70 -12.22
CA ALA A 2 17.48 -15.06 -11.68
C ALA A 2 16.27 -15.44 -12.56
N LEU A 3 15.22 -15.99 -11.97
CA LEU A 3 14.08 -16.55 -12.70
C LEU A 3 13.36 -15.49 -13.55
N TYR A 4 13.44 -14.22 -13.18
CA TYR A 4 12.86 -13.12 -13.95
C TYR A 4 13.46 -12.93 -15.35
N GLN A 5 14.64 -13.50 -15.63
CA GLN A 5 15.27 -13.44 -16.95
C GLN A 5 14.65 -14.46 -17.93
N GLU A 6 14.05 -15.53 -17.40
CA GLU A 6 13.46 -16.63 -18.18
C GLU A 6 11.94 -16.59 -18.16
N GLN A 7 11.34 -16.01 -17.11
CA GLN A 7 9.89 -15.96 -16.91
C GLN A 7 9.35 -14.55 -17.14
N SER A 8 8.34 -14.44 -18.01
CA SER A 8 7.61 -13.19 -18.22
C SER A 8 6.47 -13.04 -17.21
N LEU A 9 6.56 -12.01 -16.36
CA LEU A 9 5.50 -11.63 -15.44
C LEU A 9 4.56 -10.62 -16.12
N LYS A 10 3.25 -10.77 -15.92
CA LYS A 10 2.26 -9.76 -16.31
C LYS A 10 1.48 -9.25 -15.10
N PHE A 11 1.28 -7.94 -15.02
CA PHE A 11 0.38 -7.31 -14.05
C PHE A 11 -0.84 -6.75 -14.77
N TYR A 12 -1.99 -6.76 -14.09
CA TYR A 12 -3.13 -5.95 -14.51
C TYR A 12 -2.85 -4.49 -14.18
N ASN A 13 -2.82 -3.63 -15.18
CA ASN A 13 -2.54 -2.20 -15.03
C ASN A 13 -3.87 -1.43 -15.02
N SER A 14 -4.23 -0.82 -13.90
CA SER A 14 -5.46 -0.05 -13.77
C SER A 14 -5.53 1.18 -14.68
N MET A 15 -4.39 1.72 -15.15
CA MET A 15 -4.37 2.88 -16.06
C MET A 15 -4.80 2.52 -17.49
N SER A 16 -4.45 1.32 -17.96
CA SER A 16 -4.83 0.83 -19.28
C SER A 16 -6.05 -0.10 -19.25
N GLY A 17 -6.34 -0.70 -18.08
CA GLY A 17 -7.41 -1.68 -17.92
C GLY A 17 -7.05 -3.08 -18.46
N GLU A 18 -5.79 -3.36 -18.76
CA GLU A 18 -5.34 -4.61 -19.39
C GLU A 18 -4.17 -5.27 -18.63
N LYS A 19 -3.82 -6.51 -19.01
CA LYS A 19 -2.65 -7.21 -18.49
C LYS A 19 -1.41 -6.90 -19.32
N GLU A 20 -0.47 -6.19 -18.74
CA GLU A 20 0.77 -5.76 -19.38
C GLU A 20 1.98 -6.57 -18.89
N VAL A 21 2.98 -6.72 -19.74
CA VAL A 21 4.27 -7.32 -19.35
C VAL A 21 4.97 -6.38 -18.38
N PHE A 22 5.37 -6.92 -17.23
CA PHE A 22 6.12 -6.19 -16.23
C PHE A 22 7.58 -6.07 -16.65
N THR A 23 8.03 -4.84 -16.87
CA THR A 23 9.44 -4.52 -17.16
C THR A 23 9.92 -3.52 -16.10
N PRO A 24 10.92 -3.85 -15.28
CA PRO A 24 11.40 -2.92 -14.26
C PRO A 24 12.12 -1.72 -14.90
N ILE A 25 12.05 -0.57 -14.23
CA ILE A 25 12.77 0.65 -14.66
C ILE A 25 14.29 0.42 -14.65
N ASN A 26 14.79 -0.22 -13.60
CA ASN A 26 16.20 -0.61 -13.45
C ASN A 26 16.28 -2.13 -13.43
N GLU A 27 17.09 -2.72 -14.31
CA GLU A 27 17.18 -4.18 -14.41
C GLU A 27 17.48 -4.83 -13.05
N GLY A 28 16.75 -5.92 -12.75
CA GLY A 28 16.87 -6.67 -11.49
C GLY A 28 16.38 -5.95 -10.24
N ASN A 29 15.94 -4.69 -10.33
CA ASN A 29 15.51 -3.89 -9.18
C ASN A 29 14.05 -3.44 -9.34
N VAL A 30 13.25 -3.64 -8.28
CA VAL A 30 11.84 -3.23 -8.27
C VAL A 30 11.58 -2.30 -7.09
N GLY A 31 11.01 -1.13 -7.37
CA GLY A 31 10.40 -0.28 -6.35
C GLY A 31 8.90 -0.57 -6.28
N MET A 32 8.39 -0.91 -5.10
CA MET A 32 6.96 -1.16 -4.88
C MET A 32 6.46 -0.28 -3.74
N TYR A 33 5.47 0.57 -4.02
CA TYR A 33 4.77 1.35 -3.02
C TYR A 33 3.32 0.85 -2.90
N VAL A 34 2.87 0.67 -1.65
CA VAL A 34 1.47 0.32 -1.35
C VAL A 34 0.99 1.25 -0.26
N CYS A 35 -0.21 1.82 -0.42
CA CYS A 35 -0.82 2.65 0.61
C CYS A 35 -1.04 1.85 1.90
N GLY A 36 -0.62 2.40 3.03
CA GLY A 36 -0.83 1.83 4.35
C GLY A 36 -2.10 2.31 5.03
N PRO A 37 -2.28 1.96 6.31
CA PRO A 37 -3.49 2.29 7.07
C PRO A 37 -3.51 3.76 7.50
N THR A 38 -4.72 4.30 7.63
CA THR A 38 -4.99 5.47 8.49
C THR A 38 -5.28 4.95 9.89
N VAL A 39 -4.43 5.32 10.84
CA VAL A 39 -4.33 4.68 12.18
C VAL A 39 -5.33 5.24 13.20
N TYR A 40 -6.48 5.77 12.74
CA TYR A 40 -7.54 6.22 13.63
C TYR A 40 -8.33 5.05 14.27
N SER A 41 -8.21 3.82 13.79
CA SER A 41 -8.94 2.68 14.35
C SER A 41 -8.23 1.36 14.09
N ASN A 42 -8.67 0.31 14.78
CA ASN A 42 -8.14 -1.03 14.59
C ASN A 42 -8.32 -1.49 13.13
N VAL A 43 -7.28 -2.15 12.60
CA VAL A 43 -7.28 -2.73 11.26
C VAL A 43 -8.38 -3.79 11.14
N HIS A 44 -9.28 -3.63 10.16
CA HIS A 44 -10.31 -4.63 9.86
C HIS A 44 -9.87 -5.62 8.78
N LEU A 45 -10.62 -6.72 8.62
CA LEU A 45 -10.29 -7.81 7.69
C LEU A 45 -10.13 -7.36 6.24
N GLY A 46 -10.92 -6.37 5.80
CA GLY A 46 -10.77 -5.74 4.47
C GLY A 46 -9.37 -5.16 4.23
N ASN A 47 -8.76 -4.51 5.22
CA ASN A 47 -7.39 -4.00 5.12
C ASN A 47 -6.38 -5.15 5.08
N CYS A 48 -6.58 -6.18 5.92
CA CYS A 48 -5.73 -7.37 5.94
C CYS A 48 -5.68 -8.06 4.58
N ARG A 49 -6.82 -8.17 3.88
CA ARG A 49 -6.86 -8.74 2.52
C ARG A 49 -5.89 -8.03 1.58
N THR A 50 -5.90 -6.70 1.57
CA THR A 50 -5.00 -5.89 0.74
C THR A 50 -3.54 -6.11 1.14
N PHE A 51 -3.24 -6.06 2.44
CA PHE A 51 -1.87 -6.24 2.93
C PHE A 51 -1.31 -7.62 2.60
N ILE A 52 -2.11 -8.68 2.74
CA ILE A 52 -1.72 -10.05 2.40
C ILE A 52 -1.54 -10.20 0.88
N SER A 53 -2.43 -9.61 0.09
CA SER A 53 -2.34 -9.68 -1.39
C SER A 53 -1.03 -9.06 -1.89
N PHE A 54 -0.65 -7.89 -1.37
CA PHE A 54 0.61 -7.25 -1.75
C PHE A 54 1.84 -7.89 -1.09
N ASP A 55 1.71 -8.51 0.09
CA ASP A 55 2.76 -9.36 0.64
C ASP A 55 3.06 -10.55 -0.27
N LEU A 56 2.03 -11.19 -0.85
CA LEU A 56 2.19 -12.25 -1.84
C LEU A 56 2.92 -11.74 -3.09
N VAL A 57 2.55 -10.56 -3.61
CA VAL A 57 3.23 -9.93 -4.75
C VAL A 57 4.71 -9.68 -4.43
N PHE A 58 5.01 -9.09 -3.26
CA PHE A 58 6.38 -8.86 -2.81
C PHE A 58 7.19 -10.16 -2.73
N ARG A 59 6.63 -11.19 -2.10
CA ARG A 59 7.27 -12.51 -1.98
C ARG A 59 7.50 -13.16 -3.34
N TYR A 60 6.55 -13.02 -4.25
CA TYR A 60 6.65 -13.58 -5.59
C TYR A 60 7.73 -12.86 -6.42
N LEU A 61 7.79 -11.53 -6.37
CA LEU A 61 8.87 -10.77 -7.01
C LEU A 61 10.25 -11.15 -6.45
N LYS A 62 10.37 -11.36 -5.13
CA LYS A 62 11.60 -11.88 -4.53
C LYS A 62 11.92 -13.31 -4.97
N HIS A 63 10.91 -14.18 -5.06
CA HIS A 63 11.08 -15.55 -5.56
C HIS A 63 11.62 -15.55 -6.99
N LEU A 64 11.14 -14.63 -7.85
CA LEU A 64 11.64 -14.44 -9.20
C LEU A 64 13.10 -13.95 -9.27
N GLY A 65 13.70 -13.57 -8.14
CA GLY A 65 15.09 -13.11 -8.05
C GLY A 65 15.27 -11.60 -8.16
N TYR A 66 14.20 -10.81 -8.12
CA TYR A 66 14.30 -9.35 -8.08
C TYR A 66 14.80 -8.85 -6.71
N LYS A 67 15.59 -7.77 -6.73
CA LYS A 67 15.87 -6.95 -5.55
C LYS A 67 14.73 -5.94 -5.37
N VAL A 68 13.84 -6.21 -4.42
CA VAL A 68 12.64 -5.40 -4.22
C VAL A 68 12.81 -4.45 -3.04
N ARG A 69 12.60 -3.14 -3.29
CA ARG A 69 12.38 -2.13 -2.24
C ARG A 69 10.87 -1.96 -2.06
N TYR A 70 10.34 -2.51 -0.97
CA TYR A 70 8.94 -2.38 -0.62
C TYR A 70 8.75 -1.27 0.41
N VAL A 71 7.97 -0.24 0.06
CA VAL A 71 7.62 0.89 0.91
C VAL A 71 6.12 0.90 1.16
N ARG A 72 5.73 1.11 2.41
CA ARG A 72 4.34 1.30 2.83
C ARG A 72 4.30 2.42 3.85
N ASN A 73 3.45 3.41 3.61
CA ASN A 73 3.31 4.54 4.53
C ASN A 73 2.45 4.19 5.75
N ILE A 74 2.40 5.09 6.71
CA ILE A 74 1.39 5.16 7.75
C ILE A 74 0.75 6.53 7.60
N THR A 75 -0.58 6.61 7.64
CA THR A 75 -1.29 7.89 7.62
C THR A 75 -1.67 8.23 9.06
N ASP A 76 -0.76 8.95 9.73
CA ASP A 76 -0.84 9.42 11.12
C ASP A 76 -1.35 10.87 11.24
N ALA A 77 -1.54 11.56 10.11
CA ALA A 77 -2.16 12.88 10.04
C ALA A 77 -3.07 13.01 8.79
N GLY A 78 -4.19 13.71 8.94
CA GLY A 78 -5.15 13.96 7.86
C GLY A 78 -6.00 12.73 7.49
N HIS A 79 -6.44 12.67 6.23
CA HIS A 79 -7.44 11.73 5.69
C HIS A 79 -8.90 12.18 5.90
N LEU A 80 -9.28 13.24 5.17
CA LEU A 80 -10.60 13.86 5.21
C LEU A 80 -11.71 12.88 4.78
N GLU A 81 -12.87 12.95 5.44
CA GLU A 81 -14.09 12.31 4.91
C GLU A 81 -14.65 13.19 3.76
N ASN A 82 -14.59 12.66 2.53
CA ASN A 82 -14.95 13.26 1.23
C ASN A 82 -13.83 14.06 0.53
N ASP A 83 -13.78 13.95 -0.81
CA ASP A 83 -12.87 14.67 -1.73
C ASP A 83 -13.08 16.21 -1.75
N ALA A 84 -13.92 16.73 -0.86
CA ALA A 84 -14.08 18.16 -0.64
C ALA A 84 -13.29 18.54 0.60
N ASP A 85 -12.40 19.52 0.48
CA ASP A 85 -11.52 20.11 1.53
C ASP A 85 -12.26 20.67 2.77
N SER A 86 -13.51 20.30 2.99
CA SER A 86 -14.36 20.65 4.13
C SER A 86 -14.67 19.47 5.08
N GLY A 87 -14.12 18.28 4.82
CA GLY A 87 -14.28 17.10 5.67
C GLY A 87 -13.52 17.20 6.99
N GLU A 88 -14.09 16.66 8.06
CA GLU A 88 -13.40 16.57 9.35
C GLU A 88 -12.39 15.42 9.33
N ASP A 89 -11.16 15.65 9.82
CA ASP A 89 -10.13 14.62 9.92
C ASP A 89 -10.57 13.49 10.86
N ARG A 90 -10.47 12.24 10.40
CA ARG A 90 -10.89 11.06 11.17
C ARG A 90 -10.11 10.89 12.47
N ILE A 91 -8.84 11.29 12.50
CA ILE A 91 -8.00 11.20 13.70
C ILE A 91 -8.47 12.24 14.72
N SER A 92 -8.59 13.51 14.30
CA SER A 92 -9.12 14.61 15.12
C SER A 92 -10.53 14.34 15.65
N LYS A 93 -11.42 13.78 14.81
CA LYS A 93 -12.80 13.42 15.19
C LYS A 93 -12.83 12.36 16.30
N LYS A 94 -11.95 11.35 16.25
CA LYS A 94 -11.87 10.32 17.29
C LYS A 94 -11.25 10.84 18.58
N ALA A 95 -10.17 11.63 18.49
CA ALA A 95 -9.53 12.26 19.63
C ALA A 95 -10.52 13.07 20.48
N ARG A 96 -11.38 13.86 19.80
CA ARG A 96 -12.44 14.63 20.46
C ARG A 96 -13.50 13.77 21.15
N LEU A 97 -13.87 12.63 20.55
CA LEU A 97 -14.83 11.69 21.15
C LEU A 97 -14.27 11.01 22.39
N GLU A 98 -12.97 10.69 22.38
CA GLU A 98 -12.28 9.99 23.47
C GLU A 98 -11.67 10.96 24.52
N GLN A 99 -11.75 12.28 24.28
CA GLN A 99 -11.17 13.34 25.12
C GLN A 99 -9.66 13.18 25.38
N ILE A 100 -8.93 12.75 24.35
CA ILE A 100 -7.48 12.54 24.36
C ILE A 100 -6.80 13.36 23.26
N GLU A 101 -5.47 13.48 23.31
CA GLU A 101 -4.72 14.14 22.26
C GLU A 101 -4.70 13.28 20.97
N PRO A 102 -4.74 13.86 19.76
CA PRO A 102 -4.77 13.11 18.50
C PRO A 102 -3.64 12.10 18.33
N MET A 103 -2.45 12.39 18.86
CA MET A 103 -1.32 11.45 18.82
C MET A 103 -1.47 10.25 19.76
N GLU A 104 -2.38 10.30 20.73
CA GLU A 104 -2.73 9.15 21.58
C GLU A 104 -3.71 8.19 20.90
N VAL A 105 -4.32 8.61 19.78
CA VAL A 105 -5.22 7.78 18.97
C VAL A 105 -4.44 6.84 18.03
N VAL A 106 -3.24 7.26 17.62
CA VAL A 106 -2.40 6.69 16.55
C VAL A 106 -1.63 5.45 16.98
#